data_AF-A0A6L7XAZ7-F1
#
_entry.id   AF-A0A6L7XAZ7-F1
#
_cell.length_a   1.000
_cell.length_b   1.000
_cell.length_c   1.000
_cell.angle_alpha   90.00
_cell.angle_beta   90.00
_cell.angle_gamma   90.00
#
_symmetry.space_group_name_H-M   'P 1'
#
loop_
_entity.id
_entity.type
_entity.pdbx_description
1 polymer ?
#
loop_
_entity_poly.entity_id
_entity_poly.type
_entity_poly.pdbx_seq_one_letter_code
_entity_poly.pdbx_strand_id
1 'polypeptide(L)'
;MADKSALYGNATMSAIWQRTLAALKRAERLVLFGYSVPQTDTSILALLATGTSPDTRVTIVDPHPDSIASRLAALRLLDTHAIDPPNGDSPYEWAHSL
;
A
#
# COMPACT_ATOMS: atom_id res chain seq x y z
N MET A 1 9.12 20.02 30.03
CA MET A 1 8.89 19.92 28.58
C MET A 1 9.72 18.75 28.08
N ALA A 2 9.08 17.61 27.80
CA ALA A 2 9.75 16.46 27.19
C ALA A 2 9.48 16.53 25.69
N ASP A 3 10.54 16.77 24.93
CA ASP A 3 10.55 16.84 23.48
C ASP A 3 10.13 15.48 22.90
N LYS A 4 8.87 15.38 22.42
CA LYS A 4 8.39 14.20 21.68
C LYS A 4 9.31 13.87 20.47
N SER A 5 10.06 14.84 19.98
CA SER A 5 10.95 14.79 18.81
C SER A 5 12.12 13.79 18.94
N ALA A 6 12.74 13.67 20.12
CA ALA A 6 13.96 12.88 20.28
C ALA A 6 13.71 11.37 20.43
N LEU A 7 12.47 10.97 20.74
CA LEU A 7 12.09 9.57 21.03
C LEU A 7 11.50 8.83 19.83
N TYR A 8 10.98 9.52 18.81
CA TYR A 8 10.64 8.92 17.50
C TYR A 8 11.90 8.76 16.64
N GLY A 9 12.96 8.28 17.29
CA GLY A 9 14.28 8.07 16.72
C GLY A 9 14.21 7.18 15.49
N ASN A 10 15.00 7.58 14.50
CA ASN A 10 15.23 6.91 13.22
C ASN A 10 15.29 5.36 13.32
N ALA A 11 15.78 4.81 14.44
CA ALA A 11 15.82 3.38 14.71
C ALA A 11 14.44 2.69 14.76
N THR A 12 13.45 3.27 15.45
CA THR A 12 12.10 2.68 15.56
C THR A 12 11.41 2.71 14.21
N MET A 13 11.49 3.85 13.52
CA MET A 13 10.94 4.00 12.17
C MET A 13 11.61 3.03 11.21
N SER A 14 12.94 2.92 11.23
CA SER A 14 13.71 1.97 10.42
C SER A 14 13.31 0.51 10.69
N ALA A 15 13.11 0.12 11.95
CA ALA A 15 12.64 -1.21 12.29
C ALA A 15 11.24 -1.51 11.73
N ILE A 16 10.33 -0.52 11.74
CA ILE A 16 9.02 -0.63 11.11
C ILE A 16 9.17 -0.82 9.60
N TRP A 17 9.96 0.03 8.93
CA TRP A 17 10.21 -0.09 7.48
C TRP A 17 10.81 -1.44 7.08
N GLN A 18 11.80 -1.92 7.84
CA GLN A 18 12.41 -3.23 7.62
C GLN A 18 11.40 -4.37 7.77
N ARG A 19 10.54 -4.31 8.80
CA ARG A 19 9.50 -5.32 9.02
C ARG A 19 8.44 -5.28 7.92
N THR A 20 8.01 -4.10 7.51
CA THR A 20 7.05 -3.93 6.42
C THR A 20 7.64 -4.43 5.10
N LEU A 21 8.90 -4.13 4.80
CA LEU A 21 9.58 -4.64 3.60
C LEU A 21 9.65 -6.17 3.61
N ALA A 22 10.00 -6.77 4.75
CA ALA A 22 10.05 -8.22 4.89
C ALA A 22 8.66 -8.88 4.73
N ALA A 23 7.60 -8.22 5.20
CA ALA A 23 6.23 -8.68 5.02
C ALA A 23 5.79 -8.59 3.55
N LEU A 24 6.05 -7.46 2.89
CA LEU A 24 5.73 -7.25 1.47
C LEU A 24 6.40 -8.30 0.59
N LYS A 25 7.69 -8.62 0.85
CA LYS A 25 8.45 -9.60 0.05
C LYS A 25 7.88 -11.01 0.10
N ARG A 26 7.08 -11.33 1.12
CA ARG A 26 6.43 -12.64 1.30
C ARG A 26 4.95 -12.60 0.95
N ALA A 27 4.41 -11.44 0.62
CA ALA A 27 2.99 -11.26 0.38
C ALA A 27 2.64 -11.70 -1.05
N GLU A 28 1.80 -12.72 -1.15
CA GLU A 28 1.17 -13.13 -2.42
C GLU A 28 0.03 -12.18 -2.82
N ARG A 29 -0.52 -11.43 -1.85
CA ARG A 29 -1.59 -10.47 -2.05
C ARG A 29 -1.32 -9.17 -1.28
N LEU A 30 -1.57 -8.04 -1.94
CA LEU A 30 -1.53 -6.70 -1.36
C LEU A 30 -2.90 -6.05 -1.53
N VAL A 31 -3.49 -5.54 -0.46
CA VAL A 31 -4.74 -4.77 -0.54
C VAL A 31 -4.47 -3.32 -0.13
N LEU A 32 -4.78 -2.38 -1.03
CA LEU A 32 -4.60 -0.94 -0.83
C LEU A 32 -5.96 -0.31 -0.55
N PHE A 33 -6.15 0.18 0.67
CA PHE A 33 -7.40 0.81 1.11
C PHE A 33 -7.25 2.31 1.22
N GLY A 34 -8.07 3.06 0.47
CA GLY A 34 -8.14 4.53 0.56
C GLY A 34 -6.78 5.24 0.40
N TYR A 35 -5.82 4.57 -0.24
CA TYR A 35 -4.49 5.12 -0.48
C TYR A 35 -4.43 5.66 -1.90
N SER A 36 -4.31 6.97 -2.02
CA SER A 36 -4.36 7.67 -3.31
C SER A 36 -3.09 7.53 -4.16
N VAL A 37 -2.03 6.93 -3.61
CA VAL A 37 -0.71 6.76 -4.26
C VAL A 37 -0.18 8.12 -4.77
N PRO A 38 0.01 9.12 -3.89
CA PRO A 38 0.49 10.43 -4.31
C PRO A 38 1.96 10.34 -4.75
N GLN A 39 2.29 11.01 -5.86
CA GLN A 39 3.65 11.01 -6.42
C GLN A 39 4.72 11.56 -5.46
N THR A 40 4.31 12.37 -4.48
CA THR A 40 5.19 12.98 -3.49
C THR A 40 5.57 12.04 -2.35
N ASP A 41 4.86 10.92 -2.15
CA ASP A 41 5.13 9.95 -1.08
C ASP A 41 6.19 8.94 -1.50
N THR A 42 7.39 9.46 -1.80
CA THR A 42 8.49 8.68 -2.38
C THR A 42 8.93 7.51 -1.50
N SER A 43 8.74 7.58 -0.18
CA SER A 43 9.13 6.52 0.75
C SER A 43 8.23 5.29 0.65
N ILE A 44 6.90 5.48 0.65
CA ILE A 44 5.96 4.37 0.48
C ILE A 44 6.08 3.83 -0.95
N LEU A 45 6.20 4.69 -1.95
CA LEU A 45 6.38 4.24 -3.34
C LEU A 45 7.64 3.39 -3.51
N ALA A 46 8.76 3.79 -2.92
CA ALA A 46 10.00 3.01 -2.94
C ALA A 46 9.87 1.69 -2.17
N LEU A 47 9.18 1.71 -1.03
CA LEU A 47 8.91 0.50 -0.24
C LEU A 47 8.07 -0.50 -1.03
N LEU A 48 6.95 -0.06 -1.61
CA LEU A 48 6.11 -0.89 -2.46
C LEU A 48 6.94 -1.42 -3.63
N ALA A 49 7.73 -0.56 -4.27
CA ALA A 49 8.54 -0.94 -5.41
C ALA A 49 9.60 -2.01 -5.12
N THR A 50 10.18 -1.95 -3.92
CA THR A 50 11.23 -2.88 -3.47
C THR A 50 10.64 -4.13 -2.82
N GLY A 51 9.44 -4.00 -2.28
CA GLY A 51 8.80 -4.98 -1.41
C GLY A 51 7.89 -5.95 -2.14
N THR A 52 7.28 -5.57 -3.27
CA THR A 52 6.36 -6.45 -3.99
C THR A 52 7.08 -7.23 -5.09
N SER A 53 6.66 -8.47 -5.30
CA SER A 53 7.08 -9.31 -6.43
C SER A 53 6.18 -9.04 -7.63
N PRO A 54 6.62 -9.23 -8.90
CA PRO A 54 5.74 -9.24 -10.08
C PRO A 54 4.51 -10.16 -9.98
N ASP A 55 4.57 -11.18 -9.12
CA ASP A 55 3.49 -12.15 -8.92
C ASP A 55 2.49 -11.73 -7.82
N THR A 56 2.77 -10.67 -7.06
CA THR A 56 1.90 -10.20 -5.98
C THR A 56 0.58 -9.66 -6.53
N ARG A 57 -0.56 -10.22 -6.12
CA ARG A 57 -1.87 -9.73 -6.56
C ARG A 57 -2.26 -8.46 -5.80
N VAL A 58 -2.41 -7.33 -6.51
CA VAL A 58 -2.87 -6.08 -5.89
C VAL A 58 -4.38 -5.94 -6.04
N THR A 59 -5.05 -5.66 -4.94
CA THR A 59 -6.44 -5.22 -4.89
C THR A 59 -6.51 -3.78 -4.41
N ILE A 60 -7.15 -2.92 -5.17
CA ILE A 60 -7.36 -1.51 -4.81
C ILE A 60 -8.80 -1.36 -4.34
N VAL A 61 -8.96 -0.80 -3.16
CA VAL A 61 -10.26 -0.50 -2.55
C VAL A 61 -10.33 1.01 -2.35
N ASP A 62 -10.92 1.69 -3.33
CA ASP A 62 -11.08 3.13 -3.37
C ASP A 62 -12.28 3.49 -4.26
N PRO A 63 -13.00 4.60 -4.01
CA PRO A 63 -14.08 5.05 -4.91
C PRO A 63 -13.61 5.43 -6.33
N HIS A 64 -12.31 5.68 -6.55
CA HIS A 64 -11.74 6.02 -7.85
C HIS A 64 -10.50 5.15 -8.18
N PRO A 65 -10.68 3.81 -8.30
CA PRO A 65 -9.58 2.85 -8.31
C PRO A 65 -8.70 2.94 -9.56
N ASP A 66 -9.25 3.35 -10.72
CA ASP A 66 -8.52 3.43 -11.98
C ASP A 66 -7.35 4.42 -11.95
N SER A 67 -7.54 5.55 -11.26
CA SER A 67 -6.51 6.58 -11.12
C SER A 67 -5.33 6.07 -10.28
N ILE A 68 -5.62 5.21 -9.30
CA ILE A 68 -4.62 4.58 -8.42
C ILE A 68 -3.90 3.46 -9.17
N ALA A 69 -4.66 2.61 -9.88
CA ALA A 69 -4.11 1.54 -10.72
C ALA A 69 -3.12 2.10 -11.75
N SER A 70 -3.48 3.20 -12.41
CA SER A 70 -2.62 3.89 -13.39
C SER A 70 -1.29 4.36 -12.76
N ARG A 71 -1.33 4.86 -11.52
CA ARG A 71 -0.12 5.30 -10.80
C ARG A 71 0.76 4.11 -10.36
N LEU A 72 0.15 3.00 -9.94
CA LEU A 72 0.86 1.79 -9.56
C LEU A 72 1.49 1.09 -10.78
N ALA A 73 0.78 1.06 -11.91
CA ALA A 73 1.30 0.54 -13.17
C ALA A 73 2.55 1.33 -13.64
N ALA A 74 2.56 2.65 -13.46
CA ALA A 74 3.72 3.50 -13.77
C ALA A 74 4.96 3.16 -12.94
N LEU A 75 4.79 2.57 -11.75
CA LEU A 75 5.88 2.11 -10.89
C LEU A 75 6.38 0.70 -11.29
N ARG A 76 5.83 0.12 -12.36
CA ARG A 76 6.07 -1.27 -12.80
C ARG A 76 5.71 -2.31 -11.73
N LEU A 77 4.76 -1.96 -10.85
CA LEU A 77 4.29 -2.80 -9.75
C LEU A 77 2.95 -3.44 -10.08
N LEU A 78 2.95 -4.40 -11.01
CA LEU A 78 1.96 -5.50 -11.09
C LEU A 78 0.89 -5.40 -12.18
N ASP A 79 0.51 -6.59 -12.65
CA ASP A 79 -0.82 -6.91 -13.18
C ASP A 79 -1.86 -6.52 -12.13
N THR A 80 -2.50 -5.37 -12.34
CA THR A 80 -3.37 -4.74 -11.35
C THR A 80 -4.81 -5.16 -11.60
N HIS A 81 -5.43 -5.87 -10.65
CA HIS A 81 -6.86 -6.12 -10.66
C HIS A 81 -7.57 -5.04 -9.83
N ALA A 82 -8.10 -4.02 -10.52
CA ALA A 82 -8.99 -3.04 -9.92
C ALA A 82 -10.33 -3.71 -9.60
N ILE A 83 -10.84 -3.52 -8.38
CA ILE A 83 -12.17 -4.00 -8.01
C ILE A 83 -12.97 -2.80 -7.53
N ASP A 84 -14.07 -2.52 -8.23
CA ASP A 84 -15.07 -1.55 -7.83
C ASP A 84 -15.91 -2.15 -6.69
N PRO A 85 -15.91 -1.59 -5.48
CA PRO A 85 -16.77 -2.10 -4.41
C PRO A 85 -18.24 -1.98 -4.84
N PRO A 86 -19.08 -3.01 -4.62
CA PRO A 86 -20.48 -2.96 -5.03
C PRO A 86 -21.19 -1.77 -4.38
N ASN A 87 -21.89 -0.97 -5.19
CA ASN A 87 -22.69 0.17 -4.75
C ASN A 87 -23.64 -0.25 -3.62
N GLY A 88 -23.37 0.18 -2.39
CA GLY A 88 -24.28 0.04 -1.25
C GLY A 88 -23.65 -0.46 0.05
N ASP A 89 -22.54 -1.21 -0.02
CA ASP A 89 -21.83 -1.71 1.17
C ASP A 89 -20.53 -0.94 1.41
N SER A 90 -20.15 -0.82 2.68
CA SER A 90 -18.90 -0.17 3.06
C SER A 90 -17.71 -0.91 2.42
N PRO A 91 -16.80 -0.22 1.69
CA PRO A 91 -15.64 -0.86 1.07
C PRO A 91 -14.77 -1.64 2.06
N TYR A 92 -14.85 -1.31 3.34
CA TYR A 92 -14.17 -1.99 4.43
C TYR A 92 -14.77 -3.37 4.76
N GLU A 93 -16.09 -3.52 4.72
CA GLU A 93 -16.77 -4.79 5.07
C GLU A 93 -16.53 -5.84 3.98
N TRP A 94 -16.55 -5.42 2.71
CA TRP A 94 -16.35 -6.32 1.58
C TRP A 94 -14.92 -6.89 1.53
N ALA A 95 -13.91 -6.08 1.81
CA ALA A 95 -12.54 -6.53 1.65
C ALA A 95 -12.03 -7.46 2.76
N HIS A 96 -12.77 -7.59 3.88
CA HIS A 96 -12.56 -8.66 4.86
C HIS A 96 -13.06 -10.04 4.38
N SER A 97 -13.85 -10.08 3.30
CA SER A 97 -14.38 -11.30 2.69
C SER A 97 -13.53 -11.85 1.52
N LEU A 98 -12.44 -11.15 1.15
CA LEU A 98 -11.50 -11.55 0.08
C LEU A 98 -10.39 -12.47 0.58
#